data_AF-A0A875S5E8-F1
#
_entry.id   AF-A0A875S5E8-F1
#
_cell.length_a   1.000
_cell.length_b   1.000
_cell.length_c   1.000
_cell.angle_alpha   90.00
_cell.angle_beta   90.00
_cell.angle_gamma   90.00
#
_symmetry.space_group_name_H-M   'P 1'
#
loop_
_entity.id
_entity.type
_entity.pdbx_description
1 polymer ?
#
loop_
_entity_poly.entity_id
_entity_poly.type
_entity_poly.pdbx_seq_one_letter_code
_entity_poly.pdbx_strand_id
1 'polypeptide(L)'
;MYPKRFYKKDKWEIPERFQMGAIVGGPTDYFNNMSKKQRGKGFVEELLHDEDANKWFKKTYDDIQLHKISGGKKYYKEVVAKRRKQH
;
A
#
# COMPACT_ATOMS: atom_id res chain seq x y z
N MET A 1 0.22 -3.53 3.07
CA MET A 1 1.50 -4.20 3.36
C MET A 1 1.89 -3.72 4.73
N TYR A 2 1.92 -4.63 5.69
CA TYR A 2 1.84 -4.28 7.10
C TYR A 2 3.15 -3.65 7.60
N PRO A 3 3.11 -2.50 8.30
CA PRO A 3 4.31 -1.79 8.78
C PRO A 3 5.14 -2.58 9.80
N LYS A 4 4.60 -3.67 10.37
CA LYS A 4 5.26 -4.50 11.38
C LYS A 4 5.82 -5.82 10.83
N ARG A 5 5.68 -6.09 9.53
CA ARG A 5 6.18 -7.32 8.90
C ARG A 5 7.46 -7.01 8.13
N PHE A 6 8.59 -7.51 8.61
CA PHE A 6 9.89 -7.39 7.94
C PHE A 6 10.25 -8.72 7.29
N TYR A 7 10.36 -8.72 5.97
CA TYR A 7 10.78 -9.89 5.20
C TYR A 7 12.29 -9.87 4.98
N LYS A 8 12.86 -11.05 4.72
CA LYS A 8 14.26 -11.16 4.29
C LYS A 8 14.46 -10.33 3.02
N LYS A 9 15.59 -9.62 2.94
CA LYS A 9 15.93 -8.75 1.82
C LYS A 9 16.40 -9.58 0.62
N ASP A 10 15.48 -10.31 0.01
CA ASP A 10 15.73 -11.05 -1.22
C ASP A 10 15.13 -10.26 -2.41
N LYS A 11 15.87 -10.16 -3.51
CA LYS A 11 15.34 -9.55 -4.75
C LYS A 11 14.43 -10.57 -5.41
N TRP A 12 13.12 -10.35 -5.34
CA TRP A 12 12.15 -11.20 -6.01
C TRP A 12 12.12 -10.89 -7.50
N GLU A 13 12.48 -11.87 -8.34
CA GLU A 13 12.27 -11.84 -9.78
C GLU A 13 11.09 -12.74 -10.14
N ILE A 14 10.36 -12.39 -11.19
CA ILE A 14 9.23 -13.20 -11.64
C ILE A 14 9.80 -14.52 -12.20
N PRO A 15 9.44 -15.69 -11.63
CA PRO A 15 9.92 -16.96 -12.13
C PRO A 15 9.31 -17.26 -13.51
N GLU A 16 10.03 -18.01 -14.35
CA GLU A 16 9.54 -18.43 -15.68
C GLU A 16 8.21 -19.19 -15.58
N ARG A 17 8.02 -19.94 -14.49
CA ARG A 17 6.81 -20.73 -14.23
C ARG A 17 6.32 -20.44 -12.83
N PHE A 18 5.04 -20.11 -12.70
CA PHE A 18 4.36 -19.93 -11.44
C PHE A 18 2.93 -20.49 -11.51
N GLN A 19 2.37 -20.87 -10.36
CA GLN A 19 0.98 -21.28 -10.23
C GLN A 19 0.33 -20.50 -9.09
N MET A 20 -0.87 -19.99 -9.35
CA MET A 20 -1.71 -19.35 -8.33
C MET A 20 -2.70 -20.39 -7.80
N GLY A 21 -2.81 -20.48 -6.48
CA GLY A 21 -3.71 -21.41 -5.80
C GLY A 21 -4.30 -20.78 -4.54
N ALA A 22 -5.42 -21.34 -4.08
CA ALA A 22 -6.05 -20.96 -2.82
C ALA A 22 -5.70 -21.98 -1.73
N ILE A 23 -5.44 -21.50 -0.52
CA ILE A 23 -5.19 -22.38 0.63
C ILE A 23 -6.53 -22.93 1.11
N VAL A 24 -6.64 -24.26 1.18
CA VAL A 24 -7.78 -24.95 1.79
C VAL A 24 -7.43 -25.24 3.25
N GLY A 25 -8.18 -24.65 4.19
CA GLY A 25 -7.94 -24.82 5.63
C GLY A 25 -8.11 -26.26 6.10
N GLY A 26 -7.36 -26.65 7.12
CA GLY A 26 -7.44 -27.99 7.71
C GLY A 26 -8.76 -28.23 8.44
N PRO A 27 -9.14 -29.49 8.69
CA PRO A 27 -10.39 -29.82 9.40
C PRO A 27 -10.50 -29.23 10.81
N THR A 28 -9.35 -28.93 11.44
CA THR A 28 -9.25 -28.41 12.81
C THR A 28 -9.27 -26.88 12.90
N ASP A 29 -9.16 -26.17 11.78
CA ASP A 29 -8.96 -24.70 11.76
C ASP A 29 -10.26 -23.90 11.66
N TYR A 30 -11.40 -24.48 12.07
CA TYR A 30 -12.74 -23.90 11.85
C TYR A 30 -12.86 -22.44 12.31
N PHE A 31 -12.27 -22.10 13.46
CA PHE A 31 -12.35 -20.75 14.04
C PHE A 31 -11.35 -19.75 13.45
N ASN A 32 -10.25 -20.23 12.87
CA ASN A 32 -9.20 -19.39 12.30
C ASN A 32 -9.37 -19.20 10.77
N ASN A 33 -10.34 -19.88 10.17
CA ASN A 33 -10.60 -19.80 8.74
C ASN A 33 -11.32 -18.49 8.38
N MET A 34 -10.86 -17.84 7.30
CA MET A 34 -11.56 -16.68 6.75
C MET A 34 -12.98 -17.04 6.32
N SER A 35 -13.95 -16.19 6.68
CA SER A 35 -15.33 -16.34 6.24
C SER A 35 -15.46 -16.16 4.72
N LYS A 36 -16.51 -16.72 4.11
CA LYS A 36 -16.74 -16.62 2.65
C LYS A 36 -16.80 -15.16 2.15
N LYS A 37 -17.24 -14.22 3.00
CA LYS A 37 -17.37 -12.80 2.66
C LYS A 37 -16.03 -12.06 2.66
N GLN A 38 -15.07 -12.53 3.45
CA GLN A 38 -13.74 -11.92 3.56
C GLN A 38 -12.77 -12.45 2.48
N ARG A 39 -13.13 -13.54 1.80
CA ARG A 39 -12.32 -14.12 0.71
C ARG A 39 -12.48 -13.27 -0.56
N GLY A 40 -11.45 -12.53 -0.93
CA GLY A 40 -11.34 -11.87 -2.24
C GLY A 40 -11.06 -12.87 -3.36
N LYS A 41 -11.26 -12.46 -4.62
CA LYS A 41 -10.91 -13.28 -5.80
C LYS A 41 -9.40 -13.37 -6.03
N GLY A 42 -8.64 -12.44 -5.45
CA GLY A 42 -7.19 -12.44 -5.51
C GLY A 42 -6.56 -11.63 -4.38
N PHE A 43 -5.24 -11.69 -4.29
CA PHE A 43 -4.46 -11.08 -3.21
C PHE A 43 -4.66 -9.56 -3.08
N VAL A 44 -4.78 -8.85 -4.21
CA VAL A 44 -4.97 -7.38 -4.20
C VAL A 44 -6.34 -7.00 -3.63
N GLU A 45 -7.38 -7.74 -3.99
CA GLU A 45 -8.74 -7.50 -3.50
C GLU A 45 -8.84 -7.78 -2.00
N GLU A 46 -8.25 -8.89 -1.54
CA GLU A 46 -8.17 -9.21 -0.11
C GLU A 46 -7.47 -8.10 0.68
N LEU A 47 -6.37 -7.56 0.14
CA LEU A 47 -5.64 -6.46 0.76
C LEU A 47 -6.45 -5.15 0.79
N LEU A 48 -7.29 -4.90 -0.21
CA LEU A 48 -8.18 -3.73 -0.25
C LEU A 48 -9.37 -3.85 0.71
N HIS A 49 -9.76 -5.06 1.10
CA HIS A 49 -10.79 -5.28 2.12
C HIS A 49 -10.28 -5.00 3.54
N ASP A 50 -8.98 -4.94 3.76
CA ASP A 50 -8.38 -4.59 5.05
C ASP A 50 -8.35 -3.06 5.23
N GLU A 51 -9.23 -2.55 6.09
CA GLU A 51 -9.35 -1.11 6.37
C GLU A 51 -8.07 -0.51 6.99
N ASP A 52 -7.38 -1.26 7.84
CA ASP A 52 -6.18 -0.78 8.52
C ASP A 52 -5.02 -0.66 7.55
N ALA A 53 -4.90 -1.64 6.63
CA ALA A 53 -3.96 -1.56 5.52
C ALA A 53 -4.24 -0.33 4.64
N ASN A 54 -5.50 -0.07 4.28
CA ASN A 54 -5.89 1.10 3.47
C ASN A 54 -5.57 2.44 4.15
N LYS A 55 -5.87 2.58 5.45
CA LYS A 55 -5.54 3.80 6.22
C LYS A 55 -4.03 4.05 6.21
N TRP A 56 -3.24 3.00 6.43
CA TRP A 56 -1.79 3.09 6.40
C TRP A 56 -1.27 3.48 5.01
N PHE A 57 -1.75 2.82 3.96
CA PHE A 57 -1.35 3.11 2.57
C PHE A 57 -1.64 4.55 2.17
N LYS A 58 -2.83 5.05 2.51
CA LYS A 58 -3.22 6.44 2.23
C LYS A 58 -2.28 7.41 2.92
N LYS A 59 -2.05 7.23 4.22
CA LYS A 59 -1.14 8.08 5.00
C LYS A 59 0.27 8.08 4.41
N THR A 60 0.84 6.90 4.17
CA THR A 60 2.21 6.78 3.63
C THR A 60 2.31 7.36 2.23
N TYR A 61 1.29 7.18 1.39
CA TYR A 61 1.25 7.78 0.06
C TYR A 61 1.22 9.32 0.15
N ASP A 62 0.35 9.89 0.97
CA ASP A 62 0.23 11.33 1.16
C ASP A 62 1.54 11.93 1.70
N ASP A 63 2.15 11.29 2.70
CA ASP A 63 3.45 11.70 3.24
C ASP A 63 4.54 11.70 2.15
N ILE A 64 4.62 10.64 1.34
CA ILE A 64 5.57 10.55 0.23
C ILE A 64 5.31 11.64 -0.81
N GLN A 65 4.04 11.91 -1.14
CA GLN A 65 3.68 12.96 -2.09
C GLN A 65 4.07 14.35 -1.57
N LEU A 66 3.81 14.65 -0.30
CA LEU A 66 4.24 15.90 0.32
C LEU A 66 5.76 16.09 0.24
N HIS A 67 6.54 15.05 0.54
CA HIS A 67 7.99 15.08 0.42
C HIS A 67 8.44 15.26 -1.04
N LYS A 68 7.81 14.57 -2.00
CA LYS A 68 8.14 14.68 -3.43
C LYS A 68 7.76 16.03 -4.03
N ILE A 69 6.68 16.65 -3.58
CA ILE A 69 6.19 17.95 -4.07
C ILE A 69 6.98 19.10 -3.44
N SER A 70 7.60 18.88 -2.28
CA SER A 70 8.45 19.88 -1.63
C SER A 70 9.53 20.40 -2.58
N GLY A 71 9.67 21.73 -2.68
CA GLY A 71 10.61 22.37 -3.61
C GLY A 71 10.22 22.33 -5.10
N GLY A 72 9.08 21.72 -5.45
CA GLY A 72 8.61 21.65 -6.83
C GLY A 72 8.08 22.98 -7.39
N LYS A 73 7.52 22.92 -8.60
CA LYS A 73 7.01 24.09 -9.34
C LYS A 73 5.97 24.91 -8.57
N LYS A 74 5.15 24.27 -7.74
CA LYS A 74 4.15 24.96 -6.90
C LYS A 74 4.82 25.87 -5.88
N TYR A 75 5.83 25.36 -5.17
CA TYR A 75 6.64 26.15 -4.23
C TYR A 75 7.31 27.34 -4.93
N TYR A 76 7.92 27.12 -6.11
CA TYR A 76 8.54 28.21 -6.89
C TYR A 76 7.53 29.32 -7.25
N LYS A 77 6.33 28.95 -7.73
CA LYS A 77 5.28 29.93 -8.04
C LYS A 77 4.85 30.73 -6.82
N GLU A 78 4.72 30.09 -5.66
CA GLU A 78 4.37 30.77 -4.40
C GLU A 78 5.43 31.77 -3.96
N VAL A 79 6.72 31.42 -4.08
CA VAL A 79 7.84 32.33 -3.78
C VAL A 79 7.83 33.54 -4.72
N VAL A 80 7.65 33.32 -6.02
CA VAL A 80 7.58 34.42 -7.01
C VAL A 80 6.38 35.33 -6.75
N ALA A 81 5.21 34.77 -6.45
CA ALA A 81 4.01 35.55 -6.12
C ALA A 81 4.21 36.42 -4.87
N LYS A 82 4.85 35.88 -3.82
CA LYS A 82 5.20 36.64 -2.61
C LYS A 82 6.13 37.82 -2.92
N ARG A 83 7.15 37.61 -3.76
CA ARG A 83 8.08 38.69 -4.19
C ARG A 83 7.36 39.80 -4.97
N ARG A 84 6.44 39.43 -5.88
CA ARG A 84 5.65 40.40 -6.65
C ARG A 84 4.69 41.24 -5.81
N LYS A 85 4.25 40.73 -4.66
CA LYS A 85 3.33 41.45 -3.75
C LYS A 85 4.05 42.46 -2.85
N GLN A 86 5.38 42.38 -2.76
CA GLN A 86 6.20 43.27 -1.93
C GLN A 86 6.70 44.51 -2.67
N HIS A 87 6.55 44.54 -4.00
CA HIS A 87 6.74 45.71 -4.85
C HIS A 87 5.39 46.29 -5.22
#